data_AF-A0A3D0PSL9-F1
#
_entry.id   AF-A0A3D0PSL9-F1
#
_cell.length_a   1.000
_cell.length_b   1.000
_cell.length_c   1.000
_cell.angle_alpha   90.00
_cell.angle_beta   90.00
_cell.angle_gamma   90.00
#
_symmetry.space_group_name_H-M   'P 1'
#
loop_
_entity.id
_entity.type
_entity.pdbx_description
1 polymer ?
#
loop_
_entity_poly.entity_id
_entity_poly.type
_entity_poly.pdbx_seq_one_letter_code
_entity_poly.pdbx_strand_id
1 'polypeptide(L)'
;MGTDGGFRKRQNPFTQVSNEALQNTELSCKARGLYAIIQSYITIPDFILYKNHLRKVSCLGQRAFDGAWQELKEAGYLKQYRIRSHSGYRYEYELLDRADFITPALQNIGITGEILGQEI
;
A
#
# COMPACT_ATOMS: atom_id res chain seq x y z
N MET A 1 -30.64 -18.39 -27.77
CA MET A 1 -29.45 -18.64 -26.92
C MET A 1 -28.46 -17.52 -27.15
N GLY A 2 -28.02 -16.85 -26.07
CA GLY A 2 -26.91 -15.88 -26.05
C GLY A 2 -27.22 -14.46 -26.56
N THR A 3 -28.09 -13.70 -25.88
CA THR A 3 -28.26 -12.25 -26.11
C THR A 3 -27.40 -11.40 -25.16
N ASP A 4 -26.25 -11.93 -24.72
CA ASP A 4 -25.44 -11.25 -23.71
C ASP A 4 -24.05 -10.92 -24.22
N GLY A 5 -23.66 -9.66 -24.06
CA GLY A 5 -22.44 -9.07 -24.61
C GLY A 5 -21.52 -8.56 -23.50
N GLY A 6 -20.21 -8.79 -23.63
CA GLY A 6 -19.20 -8.33 -22.68
C GLY A 6 -18.62 -6.95 -23.01
N PHE A 7 -18.22 -6.20 -21.99
CA PHE A 7 -17.50 -4.93 -22.17
C PHE A 7 -16.06 -5.16 -22.62
N ARG A 8 -15.58 -4.33 -23.55
CA ARG A 8 -14.16 -4.28 -23.92
C ARG A 8 -13.37 -3.59 -22.80
N LYS A 9 -12.24 -4.18 -22.42
CA LYS A 9 -11.30 -3.53 -21.49
C LYS A 9 -10.67 -2.31 -22.16
N ARG A 10 -10.37 -1.28 -21.37
CA ARG A 10 -9.61 -0.11 -21.84
C ARG A 10 -8.22 -0.56 -22.27
N GLN A 11 -7.73 -0.06 -23.41
CA GLN A 11 -6.37 -0.35 -23.88
C GLN A 11 -5.32 0.33 -22.98
N ASN A 12 -5.61 1.54 -22.50
CA ASN A 12 -4.78 2.28 -21.57
C ASN A 12 -5.57 2.55 -20.27
N PRO A 13 -5.38 1.73 -19.22
CA PRO A 13 -6.00 2.00 -17.92
C PRO A 13 -5.38 3.26 -17.29
N PHE A 14 -6.17 3.96 -16.47
CA PHE A 14 -5.70 5.07 -15.65
C PHE A 14 -6.01 4.75 -14.19
N THR A 15 -5.18 5.28 -13.29
CA THR A 15 -5.30 5.04 -11.85
C THR A 15 -5.93 6.25 -11.19
N GLN A 16 -6.97 6.03 -10.40
CA GLN A 16 -7.51 7.03 -9.49
C GLN A 16 -6.70 7.00 -8.19
N VAL A 17 -6.33 8.17 -7.69
CA VAL A 17 -5.44 8.37 -6.54
C VAL A 17 -6.09 9.35 -5.57
N SER A 18 -5.91 9.15 -4.27
CA SER A 18 -6.46 10.05 -3.26
C SER A 18 -5.90 11.47 -3.40
N ASN A 19 -6.82 12.44 -3.54
CA ASN A 19 -6.46 13.85 -3.50
C ASN A 19 -5.94 14.26 -2.11
N GLU A 20 -6.46 13.66 -1.04
CA GLU A 20 -6.00 13.96 0.33
C GLU A 20 -4.52 13.61 0.48
N ALA A 21 -4.11 12.43 0.03
CA ALA A 21 -2.71 12.01 0.06
C ALA A 21 -1.82 12.83 -0.89
N LEU A 22 -2.28 13.13 -2.12
CA LEU A 22 -1.48 13.87 -3.09
C LEU A 22 -1.35 15.37 -2.78
N GLN A 23 -2.34 15.96 -2.13
CA GLN A 23 -2.33 17.37 -1.74
C GLN A 23 -1.71 17.59 -0.36
N ASN A 24 -1.41 16.53 0.39
CA ASN A 24 -0.71 16.62 1.66
C ASN A 24 0.71 17.20 1.46
N THR A 25 0.92 18.41 1.97
CA THR A 25 2.19 19.16 1.83
C THR A 25 3.30 18.65 2.75
N GLU A 26 2.96 17.90 3.80
CA GLU A 26 3.93 17.26 4.69
C GLU A 26 4.64 16.08 4.02
N LEU A 27 4.01 15.51 2.98
CA LEU A 27 4.62 14.45 2.17
C LEU A 27 5.56 15.02 1.11
N SER A 28 6.78 14.48 1.06
CA SER A 28 7.70 14.79 -0.03
C SER A 28 7.12 14.38 -1.38
N CYS A 29 7.59 14.99 -2.47
CA CYS A 29 7.20 14.58 -3.82
C CYS A 29 7.54 13.10 -4.09
N LYS A 30 8.56 12.55 -3.41
CA LYS A 30 8.93 11.13 -3.50
C LYS A 30 7.88 10.25 -2.83
N ALA A 31 7.40 10.62 -1.64
CA ALA A 31 6.34 9.90 -0.95
C ALA A 31 5.02 9.96 -1.72
N ARG A 32 4.64 11.13 -2.24
CA ARG A 32 3.45 11.29 -3.10
C ARG A 32 3.54 10.50 -4.40
N GLY A 33 4.71 10.51 -5.04
CA GLY A 33 4.97 9.69 -6.22
C GLY A 33 4.90 8.19 -5.91
N LEU A 34 5.50 7.76 -4.81
CA LEU A 34 5.45 6.37 -4.36
C LEU A 34 4.00 5.93 -4.06
N TYR A 35 3.20 6.77 -3.40
CA TYR A 35 1.78 6.54 -3.16
C TYR A 35 1.03 6.28 -4.48
N ALA A 36 1.20 7.16 -5.47
CA ALA A 36 0.55 7.03 -6.77
C ALA A 36 0.97 5.75 -7.52
N ILE A 37 2.24 5.38 -7.41
CA ILE A 37 2.76 4.12 -7.99
C ILE A 37 2.13 2.92 -7.29
N ILE A 38 2.06 2.89 -5.96
CA ILE A 38 1.42 1.77 -5.24
C ILE A 38 -0.05 1.63 -5.69
N GLN A 39 -0.79 2.72 -5.75
CA GLN A 39 -2.20 2.74 -6.18
C GLN A 39 -2.38 2.15 -7.59
N SER A 40 -1.43 2.39 -8.50
CA SER A 40 -1.54 1.90 -9.88
C SER A 40 -1.37 0.40 -10.00
N TYR A 41 -0.68 -0.24 -9.06
CA TYR A 41 -0.52 -1.69 -9.02
C TYR A 41 -1.62 -2.41 -8.23
N ILE A 42 -2.02 -1.89 -7.07
CA ILE A 42 -3.02 -2.57 -6.22
C ILE A 42 -4.43 -2.58 -6.83
N THR A 43 -4.69 -1.74 -7.82
CA THR A 43 -5.95 -1.70 -8.58
C THR A 43 -6.00 -2.73 -9.72
N ILE A 44 -4.91 -3.44 -9.98
CA ILE A 44 -4.84 -4.49 -11.00
C ILE A 44 -5.43 -5.78 -10.40
N PRO A 45 -6.49 -6.36 -10.98
CA PRO A 45 -7.06 -7.62 -10.50
C PRO A 45 -6.04 -8.75 -10.50
N ASP A 46 -6.07 -9.59 -9.47
CA ASP A 46 -5.24 -10.78 -9.30
C ASP A 46 -3.72 -10.54 -9.24
N PHE A 47 -3.28 -9.27 -9.12
CA PHE A 47 -1.87 -8.93 -9.01
C PHE A 47 -1.46 -8.73 -7.55
N ILE A 48 -0.42 -9.45 -7.11
CA ILE A 48 0.16 -9.29 -5.78
C ILE A 48 1.39 -8.39 -5.86
N LEU A 49 1.29 -7.21 -5.25
CA LEU A 49 2.37 -6.23 -5.22
C LEU A 49 3.35 -6.49 -4.06
N TYR A 50 4.58 -6.86 -4.39
CA TYR A 50 5.64 -7.03 -3.40
C TYR A 50 6.49 -5.75 -3.24
N LYS A 51 6.89 -5.43 -2.00
CA LYS A 51 7.76 -4.26 -1.69
C LYS A 51 9.07 -4.25 -2.51
N ASN A 52 9.66 -5.42 -2.75
CA ASN A 52 10.86 -5.53 -3.58
C ASN A 52 10.62 -5.16 -5.05
N HIS A 53 9.43 -5.44 -5.57
CA HIS A 53 9.04 -5.02 -6.93
C HIS A 53 8.85 -3.50 -6.98
N LEU A 54 8.16 -2.91 -5.99
CA LEU A 54 8.01 -1.47 -5.84
C LEU A 54 9.35 -0.72 -5.84
N ARG A 55 10.35 -1.23 -5.13
CA ARG A 55 11.68 -0.63 -5.10
C ARG A 55 12.34 -0.60 -6.48
N LYS A 56 12.05 -1.58 -7.35
CA LYS A 56 12.60 -1.62 -8.72
C LYS A 56 11.88 -0.65 -9.66
N VAL A 57 10.55 -0.54 -9.55
CA VAL A 57 9.74 0.27 -10.48
C VAL A 57 9.61 1.74 -10.07
N SER A 58 9.86 2.08 -8.80
CA SER A 58 9.76 3.45 -8.30
C SER A 58 10.88 4.39 -8.76
N CYS A 59 11.94 3.86 -9.38
CA CYS A 59 13.13 4.62 -9.78
C CYS A 59 13.81 5.39 -8.62
N LEU A 60 13.50 5.05 -7.36
CA LEU A 60 14.10 5.64 -6.18
C LEU A 60 15.32 4.79 -5.76
N GLY A 61 16.42 5.46 -5.40
CA GLY A 61 17.52 4.81 -4.70
C GLY A 61 17.04 4.26 -3.34
N GLN A 62 17.70 3.22 -2.81
CA GLN A 62 17.24 2.49 -1.62
C GLN A 62 16.90 3.42 -0.44
N ARG A 63 17.80 4.34 -0.07
CA ARG A 63 17.55 5.29 1.03
C ARG A 63 16.36 6.22 0.77
N ALA A 64 16.18 6.66 -0.48
CA ALA A 64 15.08 7.54 -0.86
C ALA A 64 13.74 6.78 -0.85
N PHE A 65 13.75 5.51 -1.26
CA PHE A 65 12.59 4.64 -1.16
C PHE A 65 12.21 4.38 0.30
N ASP A 66 13.18 4.04 1.15
CA ASP A 66 12.93 3.75 2.57
C ASP A 66 12.44 5.01 3.31
N GLY A 67 12.97 6.19 2.99
CA GLY A 67 12.46 7.46 3.49
C GLY A 67 11.02 7.74 3.07
N ALA A 68 10.72 7.64 1.77
CA ALA A 68 9.36 7.82 1.25
C ALA A 68 8.37 6.80 1.85
N TRP A 69 8.80 5.56 2.05
CA TRP A 69 8.01 4.52 2.70
C TRP A 69 7.69 4.86 4.15
N GLN A 70 8.67 5.42 4.87
CA GLN A 70 8.51 5.83 6.26
C GLN A 70 7.61 7.06 6.38
N GLU A 71 7.75 8.06 5.50
CA GLU A 71 6.86 9.23 5.44
C GLU A 71 5.40 8.81 5.27
N LEU A 72 5.10 7.84 4.39
CA LEU A 72 3.73 7.34 4.20
C LEU A 72 3.18 6.65 5.46
N LYS A 73 4.03 5.98 6.25
CA LYS A 73 3.62 5.37 7.52
C LYS A 73 3.33 6.43 8.58
N GLU A 74 4.21 7.42 8.71
CA GLU A 74 4.10 8.49 9.68
C GLU A 74 2.92 9.42 9.38
N ALA A 75 2.66 9.69 8.11
CA ALA A 75 1.49 10.44 7.65
C ALA A 75 0.17 9.64 7.72
N GLY A 76 0.18 8.41 8.21
CA GLY A 76 -1.02 7.62 8.45
C GLY A 76 -1.63 6.96 7.21
N TYR A 77 -0.97 6.98 6.05
CA TYR A 77 -1.49 6.41 4.80
C TYR A 77 -1.07 4.96 4.56
N LEU A 78 -0.04 4.46 5.26
CA LEU A 78 0.49 3.13 5.04
C LEU A 78 0.50 2.30 6.33
N LYS A 79 -0.25 1.21 6.33
CA LYS A 79 -0.25 0.22 7.41
C LYS A 79 0.58 -0.98 7.01
N GLN A 80 1.37 -1.48 7.96
CA GLN A 80 2.17 -2.67 7.81
C GLN A 80 1.71 -3.72 8.82
N TYR A 81 1.38 -4.91 8.33
CA TYR A 81 1.01 -6.04 9.15
C TYR A 81 2.14 -7.05 9.14
N ARG A 82 2.72 -7.33 10.30
CA ARG A 82 3.70 -8.40 10.49
C ARG A 82 2.98 -9.61 11.06
N ILE A 83 2.67 -10.57 10.20
CA ILE A 83 1.85 -11.73 10.52
C ILE A 83 2.77 -12.90 10.83
N ARG A 84 2.62 -13.48 12.02
CA ARG A 84 3.34 -14.69 12.41
C ARG A 84 2.73 -15.89 11.68
N SER A 85 3.59 -16.74 11.13
CA SER A 85 3.22 -17.99 10.48
C SER A 85 4.06 -19.12 11.06
N HIS A 86 3.67 -20.38 10.83
CA HIS A 86 4.42 -21.56 11.27
C HIS A 86 5.86 -21.58 10.74
N SER A 87 6.12 -20.97 9.57
CA SER A 87 7.42 -20.94 8.90
C SER A 87 8.14 -19.59 9.00
N GLY A 88 7.72 -18.68 9.89
CA GLY A 88 8.36 -17.37 10.08
C GLY A 88 7.37 -16.20 10.10
N TYR A 89 7.68 -15.14 9.35
CA TYR A 89 6.83 -13.95 9.26
C TYR A 89 6.44 -13.64 7.81
N ARG A 90 5.18 -13.28 7.62
CA ARG A 90 4.65 -12.72 6.39
C ARG A 90 4.36 -11.24 6.62
N TYR A 91 4.55 -10.42 5.59
CA TYR A 91 4.21 -9.01 5.64
C TYR A 91 3.09 -8.71 4.66
N GLU A 92 2.07 -8.02 5.15
CA GLU A 92 1.05 -7.39 4.33
C GLU A 92 1.09 -5.89 4.53
N TYR A 93 0.59 -5.17 3.53
CA TYR A 93 0.57 -3.72 3.52
C TYR A 93 -0.80 -3.25 3.04
N GLU A 94 -1.35 -2.26 3.73
CA GLU A 94 -2.57 -1.58 3.32
C GLU A 94 -2.25 -0.11 3.07
N LEU A 95 -2.64 0.37 1.89
CA LEU A 95 -2.57 1.77 1.52
C LEU A 95 -3.95 2.38 1.71
N LEU A 96 -4.03 3.46 2.49
CA LEU A 96 -5.27 4.13 2.82
C LEU A 96 -5.51 5.36 1.94
N ASP A 97 -6.77 5.60 1.59
CA ASP A 97 -7.17 6.82 0.88
C ASP A 97 -7.24 8.03 1.82
N ARG A 98 -7.49 7.80 3.11
CA ARG A 98 -7.52 8.82 4.16
C ARG A 98 -6.50 8.49 5.24
N ALA A 99 -5.88 9.52 5.80
CA ALA A 99 -4.90 9.31 6.86
C ALA A 99 -5.58 8.75 8.12
N ASP A 100 -4.99 7.69 8.68
CA ASP A 100 -5.37 7.15 9.97
C ASP A 100 -4.20 7.25 10.95
N PHE A 101 -4.35 8.07 11.98
CA PHE A 101 -3.39 8.26 13.05
C PHE A 101 -3.76 7.51 14.33
N ILE A 102 -4.96 6.93 14.38
CA ILE A 102 -5.46 6.18 15.54
C ILE A 102 -4.82 4.80 15.54
N THR A 103 -4.84 4.10 14.40
CA THR A 103 -4.24 2.77 14.30
C THR A 103 -2.73 2.88 14.09
N PRO A 104 -1.89 2.16 14.86
CA PRO A 104 -0.45 2.15 14.64
C PRO A 104 -0.06 1.73 13.21
N ALA A 105 0.98 2.35 12.67
CA ALA A 105 1.46 2.04 11.32
C ALA A 105 2.09 0.64 11.20
N LEU A 106 2.47 0.01 12.31
CA LEU A 106 2.91 -1.39 12.37
C LEU A 106 2.02 -2.14 13.35
N GLN A 107 1.38 -3.21 12.87
CA GLN A 107 0.60 -4.13 13.69
C GLN A 107 1.25 -5.52 13.62
N ASN A 108 1.50 -6.10 14.78
CA ASN A 108 2.00 -7.47 14.88
C ASN A 108 0.79 -8.39 15.04
N ILE A 109 0.64 -9.37 14.16
CA ILE A 109 -0.48 -10.30 14.17
C ILE A 109 0.06 -11.69 14.54
N GLY A 110 -0.59 -12.34 15.50
CA GLY A 110 -0.26 -13.69 15.93
C GLY A 110 -0.65 -14.75 14.90
N ILE A 111 -0.35 -16.01 15.20
CA ILE A 111 -0.68 -17.13 14.31
C ILE A 111 -2.21 -17.31 14.21
N THR A 112 -2.96 -16.91 15.24
CA THR A 112 -4.43 -17.05 15.28
C THR A 112 -5.18 -15.84 14.72
N GLY A 113 -4.46 -14.82 14.24
CA GLY A 113 -5.05 -13.61 13.65
C GLY A 113 -5.30 -12.45 14.63
N GLU A 114 -4.93 -12.63 15.90
CA GLU A 114 -5.03 -11.63 16.95
C GLU A 114 -3.97 -10.53 16.81
N ILE A 115 -4.33 -9.27 17.10
CA ILE A 115 -3.37 -8.16 17.16
C ILE A 115 -2.61 -8.26 18.49
N LEU A 116 -1.29 -8.39 18.41
CA LEU A 116 -0.40 -8.48 19.55
C LEU A 116 0.02 -7.09 20.02
N GLY A 117 -0.06 -6.83 21.32
CA GLY A 117 0.42 -5.59 21.94
C GLY A 117 -0.59 -4.44 21.97
N GLN A 118 -1.88 -4.70 21.75
CA GLN A 118 -2.94 -3.83 22.25
C GLN A 118 -3.20 -4.20 23.72
N GLU A 119 -2.58 -3.49 24.66
CA GLU A 119 -3.06 -3.52 26.05
C GLU A 119 -4.42 -2.79 26.10
N ILE A 120 -5.39 -3.41 26.78
CA ILE A 120 -6.72 -2.84 27.08
C ILE A 120 -6.57 -1.74 28.13
#